data_AF-A0A2C9WIS6-F1
#
_entry.id   AF-A0A2C9WIS6-F1
#
_cell.length_a   1.000
_cell.length_b   1.000
_cell.length_c   1.000
_cell.angle_alpha   90.00
_cell.angle_beta   90.00
_cell.angle_gamma   90.00
#
_symmetry.space_group_name_H-M   'P 1'
#
loop_
_entity.id
_entity.type
_entity.pdbx_description
1 polymer ?
#
loop_
_entity_poly.entity_id
_entity_poly.type
_entity_poly.pdbx_seq_one_letter_code
_entity_poly.pdbx_strand_id
1 'polypeptide(L)'
;MIASRTQFLLPPSFFSSPKLSKTLKCLPAVTADSGLLFHEKLQYLTGLKIDTHKALSQNPNLRSTPLSTLYSVEHCLSSMGLHRSAIGRILDMHPVLLTSDLHLYLYPVFEFLLNEVKEMVVRSPGLLTFSVENNLMPKVEYFLMEMKGDLEELKRFPQYFSFSLERKIKPRHKMLAEYGLKLPLWKMLKISDGEFNARLVDMRLRIVGET
;
A
#
# COMPACT_ATOMS: atom_id res chain seq x y z
N MET A 1 -27.79 46.19 53.42
CA MET A 1 -27.78 47.38 52.54
C MET A 1 -28.17 46.91 51.14
N ILE A 2 -29.42 47.10 50.69
CA ILE A 2 -29.88 48.18 49.77
C ILE A 2 -28.81 48.48 48.69
N ALA A 3 -29.01 48.07 47.43
CA ALA A 3 -29.84 48.66 46.35
C ALA A 3 -28.84 49.19 45.28
N SER A 4 -29.04 49.19 43.96
CA SER A 4 -30.21 49.37 43.08
C SER A 4 -29.82 48.85 41.68
N ARG A 5 -30.71 48.15 40.96
CA ARG A 5 -31.57 48.66 39.86
C ARG A 5 -30.80 49.41 38.77
N THR A 6 -30.94 49.02 37.49
CA THR A 6 -32.02 49.57 36.65
C THR A 6 -32.46 48.60 35.56
N GLN A 7 -33.78 48.56 35.37
CA GLN A 7 -34.55 47.79 34.39
C GLN A 7 -34.54 48.50 33.02
N PHE A 8 -34.50 47.72 31.94
CA PHE A 8 -35.07 48.16 30.66
C PHE A 8 -36.24 47.25 30.30
N LEU A 9 -37.44 47.84 30.35
CA LEU A 9 -38.72 47.27 29.91
C LEU A 9 -38.77 47.33 28.38
N LEU A 10 -39.09 46.21 27.74
CA LEU A 10 -39.57 46.20 26.35
C LEU A 10 -41.11 46.15 26.34
N PRO A 11 -41.78 46.88 25.44
CA PRO A 11 -43.25 46.94 25.38
C PRO A 11 -43.87 45.73 24.64
N PRO A 12 -45.18 45.49 24.85
CA PRO A 12 -45.86 44.30 24.35
C PRO A 12 -46.29 44.43 22.87
N SER A 13 -46.47 43.25 22.27
CA SER A 13 -46.84 42.96 20.89
C SER A 13 -48.18 43.55 20.44
N PHE A 14 -48.26 43.99 19.17
CA PHE A 14 -49.53 44.12 18.44
C PHE A 14 -49.43 43.59 17.00
N PHE A 15 -50.16 42.50 16.78
CA PHE A 15 -50.87 42.06 15.56
C PHE A 15 -50.30 42.35 14.16
N SER A 16 -49.90 41.28 13.47
CA SER A 16 -50.59 40.89 12.23
C SER A 16 -50.21 39.48 11.81
N SER A 17 -51.19 38.58 11.73
CA SER A 17 -51.05 37.33 10.98
C SER A 17 -51.44 37.58 9.53
N PRO A 18 -50.60 37.23 8.54
CA PRO A 18 -51.09 36.99 7.19
C PRO A 18 -51.50 35.52 7.08
N LYS A 19 -52.75 35.30 6.68
CA LYS A 19 -53.29 33.98 6.34
C LYS A 19 -52.54 33.38 5.15
N LEU A 20 -52.31 32.08 5.27
CA LEU A 20 -51.81 31.16 4.26
C LEU A 20 -52.61 31.27 2.95
N SER A 21 -51.93 31.51 1.82
CA SER A 21 -52.26 30.83 0.57
C SER A 21 -51.12 31.00 -0.44
N LYS A 22 -50.38 29.92 -0.66
CA LYS A 22 -49.98 29.46 -1.99
C LYS A 22 -49.24 28.14 -1.84
N THR A 23 -49.90 27.11 -2.36
CA THR A 23 -49.41 25.77 -2.61
C THR A 23 -48.01 25.85 -3.26
N LEU A 24 -46.96 25.59 -2.50
CA LEU A 24 -45.68 25.17 -3.05
C LEU A 24 -45.56 23.67 -2.81
N LYS A 25 -45.64 22.95 -3.93
CA LYS A 25 -45.41 21.51 -4.02
C LYS A 25 -44.11 21.19 -3.29
N CYS A 26 -44.18 20.18 -2.42
CA CYS A 26 -42.99 19.51 -1.90
C CYS A 26 -42.12 19.09 -3.09
N LEU A 27 -40.96 19.72 -3.28
CA LEU A 27 -39.90 19.15 -4.10
C LEU A 27 -39.24 18.07 -3.24
N PRO A 28 -39.13 16.82 -3.71
CA PRO A 28 -38.37 15.83 -2.98
C PRO A 28 -36.92 16.33 -2.87
N ALA A 29 -36.41 16.41 -1.64
CA ALA A 29 -35.01 16.66 -1.39
C ALA A 29 -34.19 15.65 -2.18
N VAL A 30 -33.44 16.18 -3.12
CA VAL A 30 -32.62 15.50 -4.09
C VAL A 30 -31.63 14.58 -3.35
N THR A 31 -31.86 13.28 -3.43
CA THR A 31 -30.90 12.23 -3.07
C THR A 31 -29.74 12.12 -4.08
N ALA A 32 -29.58 13.09 -4.99
CA ALA A 32 -28.65 13.01 -6.13
C ALA A 32 -27.17 13.24 -5.79
N ASP A 33 -26.83 13.64 -4.57
CA ASP A 33 -25.43 13.89 -4.22
C ASP A 33 -24.63 12.58 -4.16
N SER A 34 -25.21 11.50 -3.61
CA SER A 34 -24.49 10.22 -3.46
C SER A 34 -24.11 9.57 -4.79
N GLY A 35 -24.97 9.68 -5.82
CA GLY A 35 -24.70 9.18 -7.16
C GLY A 35 -23.63 9.99 -7.89
N LEU A 36 -23.66 11.32 -7.75
CA LEU A 36 -22.67 12.23 -8.32
C LEU A 36 -21.29 12.03 -7.67
N LEU A 37 -21.24 11.96 -6.33
CA LEU A 37 -20.02 11.70 -5.58
C LEU A 37 -19.42 10.32 -5.91
N PHE A 38 -20.27 9.31 -6.11
CA PHE A 38 -19.79 8.00 -6.53
C PHE A 38 -19.22 8.05 -7.96
N HIS A 39 -19.88 8.76 -8.88
CA HIS A 39 -19.38 8.94 -10.25
C HIS A 39 -18.04 9.68 -10.29
N GLU A 40 -17.90 10.77 -9.52
CA GLU A 40 -16.64 11.52 -9.40
C GLU A 40 -15.49 10.62 -8.92
N LYS A 41 -15.77 9.74 -7.95
CA LYS A 41 -14.81 8.74 -7.48
C LYS A 41 -14.40 7.75 -8.58
N LEU A 42 -15.33 7.27 -9.41
CA LEU A 42 -15.00 6.38 -10.53
C LEU A 42 -14.17 7.09 -11.61
N GLN A 43 -14.46 8.38 -11.87
CA GLN A 43 -13.67 9.19 -12.79
C GLN A 43 -12.23 9.37 -12.29
N TYR A 44 -12.05 9.63 -10.99
CA TYR A 44 -10.74 9.72 -10.38
C TYR A 44 -9.93 8.41 -10.52
N LEU A 45 -10.54 7.27 -10.19
CA LEU A 45 -9.90 5.95 -10.35
C LEU A 45 -9.51 5.68 -11.81
N THR A 46 -10.38 6.04 -12.75
CA THR A 46 -10.10 5.93 -14.20
C THR A 46 -8.92 6.81 -14.61
N GLY A 47 -8.80 8.02 -14.04
CA GLY A 47 -7.65 8.91 -14.24
C GLY A 47 -6.32 8.31 -13.76
N LEU A 48 -6.35 7.44 -12.74
CA LEU A 48 -5.21 6.66 -12.28
C LEU A 48 -4.96 5.38 -13.11
N LYS A 49 -5.76 5.12 -14.15
CA LYS A 49 -5.74 3.89 -14.96
C LYS A 49 -6.02 2.62 -14.15
N ILE A 50 -6.90 2.71 -13.16
CA ILE A 50 -7.36 1.58 -12.36
C ILE A 50 -8.63 1.00 -12.99
N ASP A 51 -8.69 -0.33 -13.12
CA ASP A 51 -9.91 -1.04 -13.48
C ASP A 51 -10.92 -0.93 -12.33
N THR A 52 -11.93 -0.08 -12.53
CA THR A 52 -12.94 0.23 -11.52
C THR A 52 -13.80 -0.97 -11.18
N HIS A 53 -14.11 -1.84 -12.15
CA HIS A 53 -14.92 -3.02 -11.92
C HIS A 53 -14.17 -4.04 -11.05
N LYS A 54 -12.92 -4.32 -11.42
CA LYS A 54 -12.01 -5.15 -10.63
C LYS A 54 -11.85 -4.57 -9.22
N ALA A 55 -11.55 -3.29 -9.10
CA ALA A 55 -11.34 -2.65 -7.81
C ALA A 55 -12.56 -2.76 -6.87
N LEU A 56 -13.78 -2.54 -7.40
CA LEU A 56 -15.03 -2.67 -6.65
C LEU A 56 -15.38 -4.12 -6.28
N SER A 57 -14.94 -5.09 -7.08
CA SER A 57 -15.12 -6.52 -6.79
C SER A 57 -14.16 -7.03 -5.72
N GLN A 58 -12.91 -6.58 -5.76
CA GLN A 58 -11.84 -7.02 -4.85
C GLN A 58 -11.80 -6.21 -3.55
N ASN A 59 -12.41 -5.02 -3.52
CA ASN A 59 -12.53 -4.19 -2.35
C ASN A 59 -13.94 -3.57 -2.23
N PRO A 60 -14.91 -4.29 -1.63
CA PRO A 60 -16.28 -3.79 -1.48
C PRO A 60 -16.39 -2.48 -0.68
N ASN A 61 -15.47 -2.24 0.26
CA ASN A 61 -15.44 -1.02 1.09
C ASN A 61 -15.23 0.25 0.25
N LEU A 62 -14.63 0.13 -0.93
CA LEU A 62 -14.43 1.24 -1.86
C LEU A 62 -15.74 1.97 -2.22
N ARG A 63 -16.89 1.29 -2.15
CA ARG A 63 -18.20 1.90 -2.39
C ARG A 63 -18.51 3.01 -1.39
N SER A 64 -18.25 2.79 -0.10
CA SER A 64 -18.52 3.75 0.98
C SER A 64 -17.32 4.66 1.29
N THR A 65 -16.13 4.35 0.78
CA THR A 65 -14.94 5.19 1.00
C THR A 65 -15.10 6.58 0.39
N PRO A 66 -14.82 7.66 1.15
CA PRO A 66 -14.79 9.03 0.64
C PRO A 66 -13.69 9.23 -0.41
N LEU A 67 -13.94 10.11 -1.39
CA LEU A 67 -12.93 10.45 -2.40
C LEU A 67 -11.66 11.06 -1.78
N SER A 68 -11.81 11.80 -0.67
CA SER A 68 -10.68 12.35 0.09
C SER A 68 -9.70 11.28 0.57
N THR A 69 -10.16 10.09 0.95
CA THR A 69 -9.28 8.97 1.30
C THR A 69 -8.41 8.55 0.13
N LEU A 70 -8.96 8.54 -1.09
CA LEU A 70 -8.20 8.19 -2.30
C LEU A 70 -7.13 9.24 -2.62
N TYR A 71 -7.44 10.53 -2.40
CA TYR A 71 -6.45 11.61 -2.51
C TYR A 71 -5.34 11.45 -1.47
N SER A 72 -5.68 11.13 -0.21
CA SER A 72 -4.69 10.88 0.84
C SER A 72 -3.77 9.70 0.51
N VAL A 73 -4.33 8.61 -0.04
CA VAL A 73 -3.57 7.45 -0.52
C VAL A 73 -2.61 7.82 -1.65
N GLU A 74 -3.09 8.51 -2.69
CA GLU A 74 -2.23 8.98 -3.79
C GLU A 74 -1.14 9.93 -3.27
N HIS A 75 -1.49 10.87 -2.40
CA HIS A 75 -0.56 11.84 -1.84
C HIS A 75 0.51 11.18 -0.97
N CYS A 76 0.13 10.18 -0.15
CA CYS A 76 1.05 9.39 0.65
C CYS A 76 2.07 8.65 -0.23
N LEU A 77 1.60 7.97 -1.29
CA LEU A 77 2.47 7.29 -2.24
C LEU A 77 3.34 8.28 -3.05
N SER A 78 2.81 9.46 -3.33
CA SER A 78 3.54 10.54 -4.02
C SER A 78 4.64 11.15 -3.14
N SER A 79 4.38 11.34 -1.84
CA SER A 79 5.39 11.85 -0.89
C SER A 79 6.53 10.85 -0.66
N MET A 80 6.28 9.56 -0.89
CA MET A 80 7.31 8.50 -0.98
C MET A 80 8.10 8.55 -2.29
N GLY A 81 7.76 9.46 -3.21
CA GLY A 81 8.45 9.70 -4.47
C GLY A 81 8.03 8.78 -5.61
N LEU A 82 6.84 8.19 -5.54
CA LEU A 82 6.31 7.37 -6.63
C LEU A 82 5.61 8.22 -7.68
N HIS A 83 5.91 7.97 -8.96
CA HIS A 83 5.21 8.62 -10.06
C HIS A 83 3.77 8.12 -10.16
N ARG A 84 2.85 9.02 -10.54
CA ARG A 84 1.42 8.75 -10.70
C ARG A 84 1.10 7.48 -11.52
N SER A 85 1.89 7.18 -12.54
CA SER A 85 1.76 5.95 -13.34
C SER A 85 2.07 4.67 -12.54
N ALA A 86 3.09 4.71 -11.67
CA ALA A 86 3.40 3.59 -10.78
C ALA A 86 2.32 3.43 -9.72
N ILE A 87 1.84 4.54 -9.13
CA ILE A 87 0.75 4.58 -8.15
C ILE A 87 -0.50 3.89 -8.73
N GLY A 88 -0.92 4.29 -9.94
CA GLY A 88 -2.05 3.67 -10.64
C GLY A 88 -1.93 2.16 -10.77
N ARG A 89 -0.77 1.65 -11.22
CA ARG A 89 -0.51 0.21 -11.31
C ARG A 89 -0.55 -0.49 -9.95
N ILE A 90 0.02 0.11 -8.91
CA ILE A 90 0.06 -0.47 -7.55
C ILE A 90 -1.37 -0.65 -7.04
N LEU A 91 -2.18 0.41 -7.13
CA LEU A 91 -3.55 0.42 -6.64
C LEU A 91 -4.47 -0.45 -7.49
N ASP A 92 -4.23 -0.56 -8.81
CA ASP A 92 -4.95 -1.52 -9.66
C ASP A 92 -4.64 -2.96 -9.28
N MET A 93 -3.37 -3.26 -9.02
CA MET A 93 -2.95 -4.60 -8.62
C MET A 93 -3.45 -4.97 -7.22
N HIS A 94 -3.59 -4.00 -6.32
CA HIS A 94 -3.99 -4.21 -4.93
C HIS A 94 -5.07 -3.22 -4.49
N PRO A 95 -6.33 -3.42 -4.93
CA PRO A 95 -7.42 -2.48 -4.67
C PRO A 95 -7.74 -2.26 -3.19
N VAL A 96 -7.35 -3.18 -2.31
CA VAL A 96 -7.48 -3.03 -0.85
C VAL A 96 -6.77 -1.77 -0.34
N LEU A 97 -5.64 -1.39 -0.96
CA LEU A 97 -4.86 -0.21 -0.58
C LEU A 97 -5.63 1.11 -0.75
N LEU A 98 -6.65 1.15 -1.62
CA LEU A 98 -7.50 2.32 -1.83
C LEU A 98 -8.29 2.72 -0.57
N THR A 99 -8.42 1.80 0.38
CA THR A 99 -9.18 2.01 1.63
C THR A 99 -8.34 1.77 2.87
N SER A 100 -7.03 1.57 2.73
CA SER A 100 -6.13 1.29 3.83
C SER A 100 -5.57 2.59 4.43
N ASP A 101 -5.32 2.58 5.74
CA ASP A 101 -4.52 3.63 6.37
C ASP A 101 -3.04 3.39 6.08
N LEU A 102 -2.59 3.92 4.94
CA LEU A 102 -1.21 3.78 4.52
C LEU A 102 -0.21 4.44 5.48
N HIS A 103 -0.63 5.41 6.30
CA HIS A 103 0.27 5.97 7.32
C HIS A 103 0.58 4.93 8.40
N LEU A 104 -0.36 4.06 8.77
CA LEU A 104 -0.09 3.01 9.76
C LEU A 104 0.63 1.80 9.17
N TYR A 105 0.36 1.44 7.92
CA TYR A 105 0.96 0.26 7.28
C TYR A 105 2.30 0.53 6.61
N LEU A 106 2.42 1.68 5.94
CA LEU A 106 3.62 2.00 5.18
C LEU A 106 4.66 2.68 6.05
N TYR A 107 4.29 3.51 7.03
CA TYR A 107 5.29 4.22 7.83
C TYR A 107 6.25 3.28 8.57
N PRO A 108 5.85 2.13 9.16
CA PRO A 108 6.79 1.15 9.71
C PRO A 108 7.65 0.44 8.65
N VAL A 109 7.11 0.20 7.45
CA VAL A 109 7.86 -0.37 6.30
C VAL A 109 8.90 0.61 5.82
N PHE A 110 8.49 1.86 5.63
CA PHE A 110 9.38 2.93 5.23
C PHE A 110 10.39 3.17 6.34
N GLU A 111 10.00 3.34 7.60
CA GLU A 111 10.90 3.56 8.75
C GLU A 111 11.95 2.47 8.91
N PHE A 112 11.57 1.20 8.74
CA PHE A 112 12.52 0.07 8.69
C PHE A 112 13.48 0.14 7.48
N LEU A 113 13.14 0.88 6.44
CA LEU A 113 13.78 0.86 5.12
C LEU A 113 14.21 2.25 4.58
N LEU A 114 14.11 3.32 5.38
CA LEU A 114 14.40 4.73 5.05
C LEU A 114 15.93 4.86 4.93
N ASN A 115 16.57 4.66 3.79
CA ASN A 115 16.45 5.43 2.55
C ASN A 115 16.49 4.54 1.29
N GLU A 116 16.52 3.22 1.47
CA GLU A 116 17.02 2.29 0.47
C GLU A 116 15.93 1.61 -0.36
N VAL A 117 14.70 1.66 0.13
CA VAL A 117 13.56 1.02 -0.53
C VAL A 117 12.88 1.91 -1.54
N LYS A 118 13.12 3.23 -1.53
CA LYS A 118 12.64 4.09 -2.63
C LYS A 118 13.14 3.58 -3.98
N GLU A 119 14.42 3.25 -4.07
CA GLU A 119 14.99 2.67 -5.29
C GLU A 119 14.42 1.29 -5.62
N MET A 120 14.23 0.45 -4.59
CA MET A 120 13.69 -0.89 -4.76
C MET A 120 12.23 -0.88 -5.22
N VAL A 121 11.39 0.02 -4.69
CA VAL A 121 9.98 0.15 -5.04
C VAL A 121 9.84 0.71 -6.45
N VAL A 122 10.71 1.64 -6.86
CA VAL A 122 10.76 2.10 -8.26
C VAL A 122 11.06 0.93 -9.20
N ARG A 123 12.02 0.06 -8.85
CA ARG A 123 12.38 -1.14 -9.64
C ARG A 123 11.36 -2.28 -9.54
N SER A 124 10.67 -2.39 -8.41
CA SER A 124 9.72 -3.47 -8.10
C SER A 124 8.57 -2.97 -7.22
N PRO A 125 7.54 -2.34 -7.83
CA PRO A 125 6.40 -1.78 -7.10
C PRO A 125 5.60 -2.81 -6.31
N GLY A 126 5.68 -4.09 -6.70
CA GLY A 126 5.07 -5.21 -5.97
C GLY A 126 5.58 -5.35 -4.53
N LEU A 127 6.67 -4.70 -4.14
CA LEU A 127 7.11 -4.70 -2.75
C LEU A 127 6.10 -4.10 -1.79
N LEU A 128 5.31 -3.12 -2.24
CA LEU A 128 4.28 -2.45 -1.42
C LEU A 128 3.09 -3.35 -1.08
N THR A 129 3.10 -4.56 -1.62
CA THR A 129 1.97 -5.48 -1.60
C THR A 129 2.26 -6.69 -0.74
N PHE A 130 3.52 -6.86 -0.34
CA PHE A 130 3.93 -7.86 0.63
C PHE A 130 3.69 -7.38 2.05
N SER A 131 3.25 -8.30 2.92
CA SER A 131 3.12 -8.04 4.35
C SER A 131 4.49 -7.77 4.98
N VAL A 132 4.56 -6.75 5.82
CA VAL A 132 5.77 -6.39 6.57
C VAL A 132 6.18 -7.54 7.48
N GLU A 133 5.28 -7.91 8.37
CA GLU A 133 5.50 -8.90 9.44
C GLU A 133 5.65 -10.32 8.88
N ASN A 134 4.86 -10.66 7.87
CA ASN A 134 4.80 -12.03 7.37
C ASN A 134 5.66 -12.29 6.12
N ASN A 135 6.28 -11.26 5.53
CA ASN A 135 7.09 -11.42 4.32
C ASN A 135 8.36 -10.57 4.33
N LEU A 136 8.26 -9.24 4.39
CA LEU A 136 9.43 -8.37 4.23
C LEU A 136 10.43 -8.53 5.38
N MET A 137 9.97 -8.34 6.61
CA MET A 137 10.79 -8.41 7.82
C MET A 137 11.46 -9.77 8.02
N PRO A 138 10.74 -10.92 8.00
CA PRO A 138 11.39 -12.22 8.20
C PRO A 138 12.39 -12.57 7.10
N LYS A 139 12.22 -12.04 5.87
CA LYS A 139 13.17 -12.24 4.78
C LYS A 139 14.39 -11.33 4.88
N VAL A 140 14.22 -10.05 5.28
CA VAL A 140 15.35 -9.16 5.55
C VAL A 140 16.17 -9.71 6.71
N GLU A 141 15.52 -10.11 7.80
CA GLU A 141 16.18 -10.68 8.97
C GLU A 141 16.97 -11.93 8.58
N TYR A 142 16.36 -12.87 7.86
CA TYR A 142 17.07 -14.05 7.39
C TYR A 142 18.27 -13.70 6.49
N PHE A 143 18.11 -12.75 5.57
CA PHE A 143 19.17 -12.37 4.65
C PHE A 143 20.37 -11.71 5.37
N LEU A 144 20.12 -10.78 6.30
CA LEU A 144 21.17 -10.07 7.00
C LEU A 144 21.79 -10.92 8.12
N MET A 145 20.96 -11.63 8.88
CA MET A 145 21.41 -12.34 10.09
C MET A 145 21.93 -13.74 9.78
N GLU A 146 21.28 -14.49 8.90
CA GLU A 146 21.66 -15.89 8.61
C GLU A 146 22.54 -15.99 7.37
N MET A 147 22.16 -15.33 6.27
CA MET A 147 22.93 -15.40 5.03
C MET A 147 24.15 -14.47 5.04
N LYS A 148 24.25 -13.56 6.01
CA LYS A 148 25.29 -12.52 6.11
C LYS A 148 25.40 -11.71 4.82
N GLY A 149 24.25 -11.40 4.21
CA GLY A 149 24.15 -10.69 2.95
C GLY A 149 24.26 -9.17 3.12
N ASP A 150 24.49 -8.49 1.99
CA ASP A 150 24.59 -7.04 1.91
C ASP A 150 23.27 -6.43 1.42
N LEU A 151 22.76 -5.42 2.12
CA LEU A 151 21.54 -4.71 1.75
C LEU A 151 21.58 -4.19 0.30
N GLU A 152 22.75 -3.83 -0.22
CA GLU A 152 22.91 -3.46 -1.63
C GLU A 152 22.50 -4.56 -2.61
N GLU A 153 22.68 -5.82 -2.23
CA GLU A 153 22.27 -6.95 -3.07
C GLU A 153 20.75 -7.06 -3.14
N LEU A 154 20.04 -6.78 -2.04
CA LEU A 154 18.58 -6.67 -2.04
C LEU A 154 18.11 -5.51 -2.92
N LYS A 155 18.83 -4.38 -2.91
CA LYS A 155 18.51 -3.23 -3.78
C LYS A 155 18.64 -3.57 -5.26
N ARG A 156 19.66 -4.34 -5.62
CA ARG A 156 19.89 -4.81 -7.00
C ARG A 156 18.93 -5.93 -7.41
N PHE A 157 18.38 -6.68 -6.46
CA PHE A 157 17.48 -7.80 -6.69
C PHE A 157 16.24 -7.79 -5.79
N PRO A 158 15.35 -6.79 -5.92
CA PRO A 158 14.15 -6.66 -5.10
C PRO A 158 13.16 -7.83 -5.29
N GLN A 159 13.29 -8.60 -6.38
CA GLN A 159 12.50 -9.81 -6.59
C GLN A 159 12.78 -10.89 -5.53
N TYR A 160 13.83 -10.76 -4.73
CA TYR A 160 14.08 -11.58 -3.54
C TYR A 160 12.81 -11.81 -2.71
N PHE A 161 12.05 -10.74 -2.45
CA PHE A 161 10.83 -10.79 -1.64
C PHE A 161 9.66 -11.55 -2.27
N SER A 162 9.72 -11.84 -3.58
CA SER A 162 8.72 -12.67 -4.26
C SER A 162 8.94 -14.18 -4.06
N PHE A 163 10.16 -14.61 -3.71
CA PHE A 163 10.45 -16.03 -3.47
C PHE A 163 10.02 -16.47 -2.08
N SER A 164 9.61 -17.74 -1.96
CA SER A 164 9.23 -18.33 -0.68
C SER A 164 10.46 -18.48 0.23
N LEU A 165 10.37 -17.93 1.45
CA LEU A 165 11.42 -18.05 2.45
C LEU A 165 11.69 -19.52 2.79
N GLU A 166 10.64 -20.26 3.15
CA GLU A 166 10.75 -21.66 3.59
C GLU A 166 10.98 -22.64 2.45
N ARG A 167 10.35 -22.44 1.28
CA ARG A 167 10.43 -23.43 0.19
C ARG A 167 11.60 -23.21 -0.77
N LYS A 168 12.19 -22.02 -0.83
CA LYS A 168 13.22 -21.71 -1.82
C LYS A 168 14.47 -21.05 -1.25
N ILE A 169 14.31 -19.97 -0.49
CA ILE A 169 15.46 -19.19 0.00
C ILE A 169 16.28 -20.00 1.02
N LYS A 170 15.64 -20.45 2.11
CA LYS A 170 16.28 -21.24 3.17
C LYS A 170 16.92 -22.53 2.65
N PRO A 171 16.22 -23.39 1.87
CA PRO A 171 16.81 -24.63 1.37
C PRO A 171 18.05 -24.39 0.51
N ARG A 172 17.98 -23.46 -0.46
CA ARG A 172 19.11 -23.19 -1.36
C ARG A 172 20.30 -22.57 -0.63
N HIS A 173 20.05 -21.66 0.31
CA HIS A 173 21.12 -21.12 1.16
C HIS A 173 21.81 -22.22 1.97
N LYS A 174 21.04 -23.07 2.66
CA LYS A 174 21.60 -24.18 3.47
C LYS A 174 22.46 -25.14 2.64
N MET A 175 21.97 -25.51 1.45
CA MET A 175 22.71 -26.40 0.54
C MET A 175 24.05 -25.77 0.08
N LEU A 176 24.09 -24.47 -0.17
CA LEU A 176 25.34 -23.78 -0.50
C LEU A 176 26.27 -23.68 0.72
N ALA A 177 25.73 -23.30 1.88
CA ALA A 177 26.48 -23.12 3.11
C ALA A 177 27.14 -24.42 3.61
N GLU A 178 26.49 -25.57 3.42
CA GLU A 178 27.04 -26.90 3.76
C GLU A 178 28.40 -27.16 3.08
N TYR A 179 28.59 -26.65 1.87
CA TYR A 179 29.83 -26.79 1.11
C TYR A 179 30.70 -25.51 1.13
N GLY A 180 30.39 -24.54 2.00
CA GLY A 180 31.10 -23.25 2.06
C GLY A 180 30.95 -22.39 0.80
N LEU A 181 29.96 -22.70 -0.06
CA LEU A 181 29.73 -22.02 -1.33
C LEU A 181 28.88 -20.76 -1.13
N LYS A 182 29.09 -19.77 -1.99
CA LYS A 182 28.26 -18.56 -2.08
C LYS A 182 27.89 -18.26 -3.53
N LEU A 183 26.67 -17.77 -3.72
CA LEU A 183 26.17 -17.30 -5.01
C LEU A 183 25.41 -15.99 -4.83
N PRO A 184 25.50 -15.06 -5.79
CA PRO A 184 24.61 -13.91 -5.83
C PRO A 184 23.14 -14.33 -5.85
N LEU A 185 22.26 -13.59 -5.17
CA LEU A 185 20.83 -13.91 -5.00
C LEU A 185 20.13 -14.22 -6.32
N TRP A 186 20.38 -13.42 -7.36
CA TRP A 186 19.74 -13.62 -8.66
C TRP A 186 20.18 -14.94 -9.34
N LYS A 187 21.46 -15.33 -9.21
CA LYS A 187 21.96 -16.63 -9.71
C LYS A 187 21.43 -17.79 -8.87
N MET A 188 21.24 -17.56 -7.58
CA MET A 188 20.72 -18.56 -6.65
C MET A 188 19.22 -18.79 -6.82
N LEU A 189 18.41 -17.74 -7.03
CA LEU A 189 16.95 -17.81 -6.89
C LEU A 189 16.17 -17.76 -8.21
N LYS A 190 16.72 -17.18 -9.28
CA LYS A 190 15.98 -16.99 -10.54
C LYS A 190 15.85 -18.28 -11.36
N ILE A 191 16.77 -19.22 -11.17
CA ILE A 191 16.83 -20.49 -11.91
C ILE A 191 15.90 -21.56 -11.33
N SER A 192 15.58 -22.57 -12.14
CA SER A 192 14.80 -23.74 -11.73
C SER A 192 15.51 -24.57 -10.65
N ASP A 193 14.82 -25.49 -10.00
CA ASP A 193 15.44 -26.39 -9.01
C ASP A 193 16.46 -27.33 -9.68
N GLY A 194 16.13 -27.87 -10.85
CA GLY A 194 17.04 -28.72 -11.62
C GLY A 194 18.32 -27.99 -12.03
N GLU A 195 18.20 -26.76 -12.52
CA GLU A 195 19.37 -25.94 -12.88
C GLU A 195 20.21 -25.54 -11.66
N PHE A 196 19.56 -25.23 -10.53
CA PHE A 196 20.26 -24.96 -9.28
C PHE A 196 21.05 -26.18 -8.80
N ASN A 197 20.43 -27.36 -8.81
CA ASN A 197 21.08 -28.60 -8.38
C ASN A 197 22.26 -28.96 -9.29
N ALA A 198 22.10 -28.84 -10.61
CA ALA A 198 23.19 -29.07 -11.56
C ALA A 198 24.39 -28.14 -11.29
N ARG A 199 24.13 -26.85 -11.03
CA ARG A 199 25.17 -25.88 -10.69
C ARG A 199 25.85 -26.19 -9.36
N LEU A 200 25.09 -26.61 -8.34
CA LEU A 200 25.65 -27.00 -7.06
C LEU A 200 26.62 -28.18 -7.19
N VAL A 201 26.24 -29.20 -7.98
CA VAL A 201 27.11 -30.37 -8.25
C VAL A 201 28.39 -29.93 -8.95
N ASP A 202 28.30 -29.11 -10.01
CA ASP A 202 29.46 -28.60 -10.73
C ASP A 202 30.40 -27.80 -9.80
N MET A 203 29.86 -26.91 -8.97
CA MET A 203 30.66 -26.15 -7.99
C MET A 203 31.32 -27.06 -6.95
N ARG A 204 30.64 -28.11 -6.49
CA ARG A 204 31.19 -29.08 -5.55
C ARG A 204 32.33 -29.89 -6.15
N LEU A 205 32.21 -30.33 -7.40
CA LEU A 205 33.27 -31.08 -8.08
C LEU A 205 34.57 -30.27 -8.21
N ARG A 206 34.46 -28.96 -8.43
CA ARG A 206 35.62 -28.06 -8.50
C ARG A 206 36.37 -27.98 -7.17
N ILE A 207 35.66 -27.95 -6.04
CA ILE A 207 36.29 -27.96 -4.70
C ILE A 207 37.09 -29.25 -4.48
N VAL A 208 36.55 -30.40 -4.87
CA VAL A 208 37.20 -31.71 -4.69
C VAL A 208 38.39 -31.91 -5.64
N GLY A 209 38.39 -31.25 -6.79
CA GLY A 209 39.49 -31.32 -7.76
C GLY A 209 40.73 -30.48 -7.41
N GLU A 210 40.63 -29.60 -6.41
CA GLU A 210 41.71 -28.69 -5.99
C GLU A 210 42.40 -29.11 -4.67
N THR A 211 41.96 -30.21 -4.05
CA THR A 211 42.57 -30.84 -2.86
C THR A 211 43.38 -32.08 -3.23
#